data_AF-A0A7S1CZE3-F1
#
_entry.id   AF-A0A7S1CZE3-F1
#
_cell.length_a   1.000
_cell.length_b   1.000
_cell.length_c   1.000
_cell.angle_alpha   90.00
_cell.angle_beta   90.00
_cell.angle_gamma   90.00
#
_symmetry.space_group_name_H-M   'P 1'
#
loop_
_entity.id
_entity.type
_entity.pdbx_description
1 polymer ?
#
loop_
_entity_poly.entity_id
_entity_poly.type
_entity_poly.pdbx_seq_one_letter_code
_entity_poly.pdbx_strand_id
1 'polypeptide(L)'
;MNRLACTISTAILLFSAAACNATCANTLSNCTAGCWNQDGTSTAEGIKICKPVGPGFYSPLDNDQRFPCEAGEFSDHPQAEQCNACPAGSISGHGMASCTPCPSGSFQDKPGQSACLDCQPGYVGEGADSYVRIAHNNSILCDR
;
A
#
# COMPACT_ATOMS: atom_id res chain seq x y z
N MET A 1 26.45 -21.25 3.33
CA MET A 1 27.34 -20.35 2.55
C MET A 1 26.89 -20.39 1.10
N ASN A 2 26.00 -19.48 0.70
CA ASN A 2 25.68 -19.20 -0.69
C ASN A 2 25.29 -17.71 -0.73
N ARG A 3 26.33 -16.88 -0.73
CA ARG A 3 26.24 -15.44 -0.95
C ARG A 3 26.69 -15.22 -2.38
N LEU A 4 25.79 -14.93 -3.32
CA LEU A 4 26.11 -14.29 -4.62
C LEU A 4 24.82 -14.09 -5.44
N ALA A 5 24.14 -12.96 -5.18
CA ALA A 5 23.31 -12.23 -6.15
C ALA A 5 22.96 -10.84 -5.57
N CYS A 6 23.99 -10.01 -5.40
CA CYS A 6 23.87 -8.58 -5.13
C CYS A 6 25.19 -7.92 -5.56
N THR A 7 25.55 -8.03 -6.83
CA THR A 7 26.66 -7.24 -7.40
C THR A 7 26.06 -6.00 -8.03
N ILE A 8 26.32 -4.86 -7.40
CA ILE A 8 26.24 -3.53 -7.99
C ILE A 8 27.19 -3.56 -9.19
N SER A 9 26.66 -3.55 -10.42
CA SER A 9 27.44 -3.05 -11.54
C SER A 9 27.49 -1.54 -11.35
N THR A 10 28.64 -1.02 -10.92
CA THR A 10 28.90 0.40 -10.72
C THR A 10 29.00 1.15 -12.06
N ALA A 11 27.98 1.04 -12.90
CA ALA A 11 27.90 1.76 -14.16
C ALA A 11 26.48 2.28 -14.35
N ILE A 12 26.39 3.61 -14.48
CA ILE A 12 25.24 4.43 -14.87
C ILE A 12 24.54 5.10 -13.67
N LEU A 13 25.09 6.27 -13.33
CA LEU A 13 24.31 7.42 -12.86
C LEU A 13 23.11 7.58 -13.81
N LEU A 14 21.88 7.41 -13.32
CA LEU A 14 20.63 8.07 -13.74
C LEU A 14 19.43 7.32 -13.11
N PHE A 15 18.70 8.05 -12.24
CA PHE A 15 17.38 7.74 -11.67
C PHE A 15 17.26 6.56 -10.66
N SER A 16 17.40 6.95 -9.39
CA SER A 16 16.81 6.37 -8.18
C SER A 16 15.70 5.30 -8.34
N ALA A 17 16.05 4.06 -8.02
CA ALA A 17 15.17 3.08 -7.32
C ALA A 17 16.02 1.90 -6.81
N ALA A 18 16.95 2.16 -5.90
CA ALA A 18 17.60 1.10 -5.13
C ALA A 18 16.83 0.91 -3.81
N ALA A 19 15.97 -0.11 -3.73
CA ALA A 19 15.76 -0.94 -2.54
C ALA A 19 14.53 -1.86 -2.73
N CYS A 20 14.78 -3.14 -2.98
CA CYS A 20 13.94 -4.26 -2.51
C CYS A 20 14.82 -5.51 -2.50
N ASN A 21 15.81 -5.55 -1.61
CA ASN A 21 16.47 -6.81 -1.26
C ASN A 21 16.53 -6.97 0.26
N ALA A 22 15.40 -6.74 0.91
CA ALA A 22 15.18 -7.24 2.26
C ALA A 22 14.68 -8.68 2.10
N THR A 23 15.54 -9.68 2.26
CA THR A 23 15.08 -11.07 2.24
C THR A 23 14.46 -11.40 3.60
N CYS A 24 13.25 -11.93 3.60
CA CYS A 24 12.68 -12.52 4.81
C CYS A 24 13.53 -13.71 5.24
N ALA A 25 14.11 -13.63 6.44
CA ALA A 25 14.96 -14.68 6.97
C ALA A 25 14.10 -15.76 7.65
N ASN A 26 14.42 -17.02 7.38
CA ASN A 26 13.85 -18.14 8.12
C ASN A 26 14.31 -18.09 9.58
N THR A 27 13.42 -18.40 10.51
CA THR A 27 13.70 -18.27 11.94
C THR A 27 12.98 -19.31 12.79
N LEU A 28 13.51 -19.60 13.97
CA LEU A 28 12.84 -20.39 15.01
C LEU A 28 11.83 -19.56 15.82
N SER A 29 11.95 -18.22 15.79
CA SER A 29 11.00 -17.26 16.38
C SER A 29 9.85 -16.94 15.41
N ASN A 30 9.03 -15.93 15.70
CA ASN A 30 8.12 -15.41 14.68
C ASN A 30 8.89 -14.64 13.60
N CYS A 31 8.28 -14.53 12.42
CA CYS A 31 8.84 -13.75 11.33
C CYS A 31 8.97 -12.26 11.71
N THR A 32 9.94 -11.59 11.09
CA THR A 32 10.15 -10.15 11.24
C THR A 32 9.02 -9.37 10.55
N ALA A 33 8.90 -8.07 10.86
CA ALA A 33 7.92 -7.20 10.21
C ALA A 33 8.05 -7.25 8.67
N GLY A 34 6.92 -7.18 7.98
CA GLY A 34 6.84 -7.35 6.52
C GLY A 34 6.98 -8.81 6.04
N CYS A 35 7.20 -9.77 6.95
CA CYS A 35 7.35 -11.17 6.62
C CYS A 35 6.28 -12.01 7.33
N TRP A 36 5.92 -13.13 6.73
CA TRP A 36 4.94 -14.07 7.27
C TRP A 36 5.36 -15.51 7.00
N ASN A 37 4.88 -16.44 7.82
CA ASN A 37 5.10 -17.86 7.63
C ASN A 37 3.99 -18.41 6.72
N GLN A 38 4.30 -18.51 5.43
CA GLN A 38 3.35 -18.98 4.45
C GLN A 38 2.91 -20.41 4.75
N ASP A 39 1.61 -20.58 4.99
CA ASP A 39 0.95 -21.87 5.25
C ASP A 39 1.48 -22.63 6.47
N GLY A 40 2.10 -21.92 7.43
CA GLY A 40 2.73 -22.53 8.60
C GLY A 40 3.91 -23.44 8.24
N THR A 41 4.50 -23.27 7.06
CA THR A 41 5.59 -24.12 6.59
C THR A 41 6.84 -23.95 7.44
N SER A 42 7.29 -25.06 8.03
CA SER A 42 8.53 -25.14 8.78
C SER A 42 9.41 -26.26 8.25
N THR A 43 10.73 -26.13 8.38
CA THR A 43 11.66 -27.24 8.15
C THR A 43 11.42 -28.35 9.19
N ALA A 44 12.01 -29.53 8.99
CA ALA A 44 11.96 -30.62 9.97
C ALA A 44 12.55 -30.24 11.34
N GLU A 45 13.38 -29.19 11.38
CA GLU A 45 14.00 -28.63 12.59
C GLU A 45 13.09 -27.57 13.25
N GLY A 46 11.89 -27.33 12.74
CA GLY A 46 10.94 -26.34 13.27
C GLY A 46 11.24 -24.90 12.86
N ILE A 47 12.16 -24.68 11.92
CA ILE A 47 12.50 -23.34 11.41
C ILE A 47 11.36 -22.88 10.50
N LYS A 48 10.70 -21.77 10.85
CA LYS A 48 9.64 -21.14 10.06
C LYS A 48 10.22 -20.57 8.76
N ILE A 49 9.57 -20.86 7.65
CA ILE A 49 9.96 -20.37 6.33
C ILE A 49 9.24 -19.04 6.09
N CYS A 50 9.95 -17.95 6.34
CA CYS A 50 9.38 -16.61 6.23
C CYS A 50 9.44 -16.11 4.78
N LYS A 51 8.32 -15.54 4.32
CA LYS A 51 8.17 -14.95 2.99
C LYS A 51 7.69 -13.51 3.11
N PRO A 52 8.03 -12.63 2.15
CA PRO A 52 7.45 -11.31 2.06
C PRO A 52 5.92 -11.38 2.02
N VAL A 53 5.24 -10.48 2.74
CA VAL A 53 3.86 -10.17 2.41
C VAL A 53 3.83 -9.48 1.04
N GLY A 54 2.81 -9.76 0.23
CA GLY A 54 2.62 -9.12 -1.07
C GLY A 54 1.79 -7.84 -0.98
N PRO A 55 1.66 -7.08 -2.09
CA PRO A 55 0.81 -5.89 -2.14
C PRO A 55 -0.63 -6.16 -1.66
N GLY A 56 -1.21 -5.17 -1.00
CA GLY A 56 -2.53 -5.23 -0.35
C GLY A 56 -2.54 -5.92 1.02
N PHE A 57 -1.37 -6.32 1.52
CA PHE A 57 -1.21 -6.98 2.82
C PHE A 57 -0.03 -6.42 3.59
N TYR A 58 -0.07 -6.57 4.91
CA TYR A 58 1.01 -6.24 5.82
C TYR A 58 1.25 -7.37 6.84
N SER A 59 2.40 -7.35 7.51
CA SER A 59 2.68 -8.17 8.69
C SER A 59 3.41 -7.33 9.73
N PRO A 60 2.88 -7.19 10.96
CA PRO A 60 3.54 -6.46 12.02
C PRO A 60 4.77 -7.22 12.55
N LEU A 61 5.54 -6.58 13.43
CA LEU A 61 6.71 -7.21 14.04
C LEU A 61 6.34 -8.42 14.90
N ASP A 62 7.22 -9.44 14.90
CA ASP A 62 7.10 -10.65 15.72
C ASP A 62 5.78 -11.40 15.46
N ASN A 63 5.42 -11.53 14.18
CA ASN A 63 4.19 -12.16 13.73
C ASN A 63 4.43 -13.14 12.58
N ASP A 64 3.64 -14.22 12.52
CA ASP A 64 3.73 -15.24 11.47
C ASP A 64 2.62 -15.14 10.43
N GLN A 65 1.64 -14.28 10.66
CA GLN A 65 0.46 -14.10 9.82
C GLN A 65 0.63 -12.89 8.92
N ARG A 66 -0.22 -12.82 7.90
CA ARG A 66 -0.38 -11.63 7.06
C ARG A 66 -1.80 -11.11 7.24
N PHE A 67 -1.94 -9.81 7.26
CA PHE A 67 -3.22 -9.13 7.39
C PHE A 67 -3.50 -8.37 6.10
N PRO A 68 -4.71 -8.48 5.52
CA PRO A 68 -5.11 -7.59 4.43
C PRO A 68 -5.14 -6.14 4.92
N CYS A 69 -4.85 -5.19 4.04
CA CYS A 69 -5.12 -3.79 4.32
C CYS A 69 -6.63 -3.59 4.51
N GLU A 70 -7.02 -2.82 5.51
CA GLU A 70 -8.43 -2.50 5.70
C GLU A 70 -8.93 -1.54 4.61
N ALA A 71 -10.25 -1.46 4.45
CA ALA A 71 -10.83 -0.54 3.48
C ALA A 71 -10.46 0.92 3.83
N GLY A 72 -10.03 1.69 2.82
CA GLY A 72 -9.43 3.00 2.99
C GLY A 72 -7.91 2.97 3.18
N GLU A 73 -7.27 1.81 3.27
CA GLU A 73 -5.82 1.63 3.29
C GLU A 73 -5.31 0.81 2.10
N PHE A 74 -4.01 0.91 1.82
CA PHE A 74 -3.35 0.17 0.75
C PHE A 74 -1.89 -0.14 1.07
N SER A 75 -1.32 -1.08 0.31
CA SER A 75 0.11 -1.35 0.27
C SER A 75 0.50 -1.76 -1.14
N ASP A 76 1.33 -0.97 -1.82
CA ASP A 76 1.70 -1.13 -3.22
C ASP A 76 3.00 -1.94 -3.42
N HIS A 77 3.66 -2.30 -2.33
CA HIS A 77 4.95 -2.96 -2.33
C HIS A 77 4.94 -4.19 -1.42
N PRO A 78 5.82 -5.19 -1.70
CA PRO A 78 6.01 -6.29 -0.78
C PRO A 78 6.65 -5.82 0.52
N GLN A 79 6.55 -6.65 1.56
CA GLN A 79 7.16 -6.42 2.88
C GLN A 79 6.62 -5.22 3.65
N ALA A 80 5.37 -4.86 3.42
CA ALA A 80 4.73 -3.84 4.23
C ALA A 80 4.59 -4.30 5.69
N GLU A 81 5.08 -3.47 6.60
CA GLU A 81 4.92 -3.66 8.05
C GLU A 81 3.57 -3.13 8.56
N GLN A 82 2.97 -2.24 7.76
CA GLN A 82 1.68 -1.61 7.97
C GLN A 82 1.13 -1.14 6.61
N CYS A 83 -0.17 -0.91 6.52
CA CYS A 83 -0.77 -0.29 5.34
C CYS A 83 -0.74 1.23 5.45
N ASN A 84 -0.79 1.89 4.30
CA ASN A 84 -0.87 3.34 4.18
C ASN A 84 -2.33 3.74 3.96
N ALA A 85 -2.78 4.79 4.64
CA ALA A 85 -4.09 5.36 4.37
C ALA A 85 -4.15 5.93 2.94
N CYS A 86 -5.27 5.72 2.25
CA CYS A 86 -5.52 6.39 0.99
C CYS A 86 -5.55 7.90 1.20
N PRO A 87 -4.87 8.70 0.35
CA PRO A 87 -4.96 10.14 0.43
C PRO A 87 -6.40 10.61 0.17
N ALA A 88 -6.73 11.82 0.62
CA ALA A 88 -7.98 12.48 0.25
C ALA A 88 -8.21 12.38 -1.27
N GLY A 89 -9.47 12.34 -1.69
CA GLY A 89 -9.85 12.19 -3.09
C GLY A 89 -9.72 10.79 -3.66
N SER A 90 -9.28 9.82 -2.85
CA SER A 90 -9.16 8.42 -3.25
C SER A 90 -9.62 7.49 -2.14
N ILE A 91 -10.02 6.29 -2.54
CA ILE A 91 -10.56 5.26 -1.66
C ILE A 91 -9.96 3.91 -2.00
N SER A 92 -10.03 2.95 -1.09
CA SER A 92 -9.69 1.57 -1.39
C SER A 92 -10.69 0.61 -0.72
N GLY A 93 -10.87 -0.54 -1.36
CA GLY A 93 -11.52 -1.68 -0.73
C GLY A 93 -10.56 -2.47 0.17
N HIS A 94 -11.09 -3.46 0.87
CA HIS A 94 -10.31 -4.37 1.71
C HIS A 94 -9.33 -5.20 0.86
N GLY A 95 -8.08 -5.31 1.31
CA GLY A 95 -7.01 -6.06 0.65
C GLY A 95 -6.45 -5.43 -0.63
N MET A 96 -6.67 -4.13 -0.85
CA MET A 96 -6.26 -3.47 -2.08
C MET A 96 -4.81 -3.01 -2.05
N ALA A 97 -4.13 -3.16 -3.18
CA ALA A 97 -2.74 -2.75 -3.36
C ALA A 97 -2.60 -1.26 -3.74
N SER A 98 -3.70 -0.58 -4.04
CA SER A 98 -3.69 0.82 -4.45
C SER A 98 -5.01 1.51 -4.13
N CYS A 99 -4.96 2.83 -4.08
CA CYS A 99 -6.14 3.67 -3.97
C CYS A 99 -6.72 3.98 -5.35
N THR A 100 -8.04 4.00 -5.43
CA THR A 100 -8.81 4.40 -6.60
C THR A 100 -9.32 5.82 -6.39
N PRO A 101 -9.06 6.76 -7.32
CA PRO A 101 -9.62 8.10 -7.24
C PRO A 101 -11.15 8.07 -7.20
N CYS A 102 -11.74 9.03 -6.50
CA CYS A 102 -13.18 9.22 -6.57
C CYS A 102 -13.62 9.57 -7.99
N PRO A 103 -14.71 8.96 -8.49
CA PRO A 103 -15.22 9.24 -9.83
C PRO A 103 -15.72 10.69 -9.92
N SER A 104 -15.79 11.21 -11.14
CA SER A 104 -16.33 12.56 -11.38
C SER A 104 -17.73 12.71 -10.80
N GLY A 105 -17.93 13.82 -10.07
CA GLY A 105 -19.19 14.08 -9.36
C GLY A 105 -19.23 13.51 -7.94
N SER A 106 -18.15 12.88 -7.48
CA SER A 106 -17.95 12.49 -6.09
C SER A 106 -16.57 12.96 -5.60
N PHE A 107 -16.39 13.06 -4.29
CA PHE A 107 -15.17 13.52 -3.65
C PHE A 107 -14.89 12.75 -2.35
N GLN A 108 -13.72 12.95 -1.76
CA GLN A 108 -13.42 12.46 -0.42
C GLN A 108 -12.46 13.42 0.26
N ASP A 109 -12.90 14.04 1.35
CA ASP A 109 -12.21 15.15 2.02
C ASP A 109 -11.23 14.71 3.11
N LYS A 110 -11.18 13.41 3.44
CA LYS A 110 -10.31 12.86 4.47
C LYS A 110 -9.50 11.66 3.94
N PRO A 111 -8.26 11.48 4.41
CA PRO A 111 -7.53 10.26 4.14
C PRO A 111 -8.16 9.06 4.86
N GLY A 112 -7.83 7.86 4.41
CA GLY A 112 -8.22 6.61 5.07
C GLY A 112 -9.68 6.24 4.90
N GLN A 113 -10.37 6.77 3.90
CA GLN A 113 -11.80 6.53 3.70
C GLN A 113 -12.03 5.46 2.65
N SER A 114 -13.08 4.67 2.84
CA SER A 114 -13.44 3.54 1.98
C SER A 114 -14.53 3.85 0.96
N ALA A 115 -15.07 5.07 0.96
CA ALA A 115 -16.17 5.49 0.11
C ALA A 115 -16.06 6.96 -0.27
N CYS A 116 -16.53 7.28 -1.48
CA CYS A 116 -16.64 8.66 -1.96
C CYS A 116 -18.00 9.24 -1.55
N LEU A 117 -18.02 10.55 -1.35
CA LEU A 117 -19.19 11.37 -1.07
C LEU A 117 -19.68 11.97 -2.38
N ASP A 118 -20.98 11.89 -2.66
CA ASP A 118 -21.55 12.48 -3.88
C ASP A 118 -21.67 14.00 -3.76
N CYS A 119 -21.39 14.70 -4.86
CA CYS A 119 -21.68 16.12 -4.98
C CYS A 119 -23.19 16.39 -5.05
N GLN A 120 -23.59 17.56 -4.55
CA GLN A 120 -24.93 18.09 -4.84
C GLN A 120 -25.08 18.39 -6.34
N PRO A 121 -26.31 18.31 -6.89
CA PRO A 121 -26.57 18.66 -8.27
C PRO A 121 -26.04 20.07 -8.63
N GLY A 122 -25.36 20.18 -9.77
CA GLY A 122 -24.74 21.43 -10.24
C GLY A 122 -23.29 21.64 -9.79
N TYR A 123 -22.75 20.72 -8.98
CA TYR A 123 -21.35 20.72 -8.58
C TYR A 123 -20.61 19.52 -9.17
N VAL A 124 -19.29 19.66 -9.37
CA VAL A 124 -18.40 18.58 -9.83
C VAL A 124 -17.39 18.24 -8.74
N GLY A 125 -16.99 16.97 -8.64
CA GLY A 125 -15.95 16.49 -7.74
C GLY A 125 -14.86 15.81 -8.55
N GLU A 126 -13.59 16.13 -8.28
CA GLU A 126 -12.42 15.54 -8.96
C GLU A 126 -11.26 15.36 -7.95
N GLY A 127 -11.07 14.14 -7.43
CA GLY A 127 -9.85 13.77 -6.69
C GLY A 127 -9.58 14.54 -5.39
N ALA A 128 -8.28 14.69 -5.06
CA ALA A 128 -7.76 15.14 -3.76
C ALA A 128 -7.65 16.67 -3.60
N ASP A 129 -7.44 17.35 -4.73
CA ASP A 129 -6.99 18.73 -4.78
C ASP A 129 -8.09 19.63 -5.34
N SER A 130 -9.12 19.85 -4.53
CA SER A 130 -10.15 20.86 -4.80
C SER A 130 -9.65 22.24 -4.37
N TYR A 131 -8.80 22.91 -5.17
CA TYR A 131 -8.52 24.34 -4.94
C TYR A 131 -9.61 25.19 -5.60
N VAL A 132 -10.27 26.02 -4.79
CA VAL A 132 -11.29 27.00 -5.20
C VAL A 132 -10.69 28.02 -6.18
N ARG A 133 -10.78 27.71 -7.46
CA ARG A 133 -10.99 28.68 -8.55
C ARG A 133 -11.89 27.97 -9.55
N ILE A 134 -12.75 28.72 -10.21
CA ILE A 134 -13.43 28.26 -11.44
C ILE A 134 -12.42 27.44 -12.25
N ALA A 135 -12.55 26.11 -12.26
CA ALA A 135 -11.68 25.26 -13.05
C ALA A 135 -11.98 25.59 -14.53
N HIS A 136 -10.95 25.56 -15.37
CA HIS A 136 -11.06 25.76 -16.82
C HIS A 136 -12.36 25.13 -17.35
N ASN A 137 -13.33 25.94 -17.84
CA ASN A 137 -14.71 25.59 -18.24
C ASN A 137 -15.90 25.85 -17.28
N ASN A 138 -15.82 26.77 -16.30
CA ASN A 138 -17.03 27.35 -15.67
C ASN A 138 -17.85 26.38 -14.76
N SER A 139 -17.22 25.32 -14.22
CA SER A 139 -17.86 24.37 -13.28
C SER A 139 -17.58 24.74 -11.82
N ILE A 140 -18.59 24.58 -10.94
CA ILE A 140 -18.47 24.80 -9.48
C ILE A 140 -18.05 23.47 -8.81
N LEU A 141 -16.96 23.45 -8.04
CA LEU A 141 -16.48 22.26 -7.32
C LEU A 141 -17.25 22.09 -6.00
N CYS A 142 -17.64 20.87 -5.61
CA CYS A 142 -18.22 20.66 -4.28
C CYS A 142 -17.13 20.51 -3.20
N ASP A 143 -17.28 21.27 -2.11
CA ASP A 143 -16.35 21.36 -0.98
C ASP A 143 -17.11 21.02 0.33
N ARG A 144 -16.38 20.91 1.43
CA ARG A 144 -16.90 20.66 2.78
C ARG A 144 -17.70 21.85 3.33
#